data_AF-A0A448D5C6-F1
#
_entry.id   AF-A0A448D5C6-F1
#
_cell.length_a   1.000
_cell.length_b   1.000
_cell.length_c   1.000
_cell.angle_alpha   90.00
_cell.angle_beta   90.00
_cell.angle_gamma   90.00
#
_symmetry.space_group_name_H-M   'P 1'
#
loop_
_entity.id
_entity.type
_entity.pdbx_description
1 polymer ?
#
loop_
_entity_poly.entity_id
_entity_poly.type
_entity_poly.pdbx_seq_one_letter_code
_entity_poly.pdbx_strand_id
1 'polypeptide(L)'
;MMQKTVFNIAKMDCPSEEQMIRMKLAGCRSIHALDFDIPGRRLTVYHEGGHEAVFKQLDSLKFDTTLIGSEAVDTIEQGAAAQGQGKAERALLWQVLAINLFFFFLEAVSGVLAGSMGLLADSLDMLADSAVYALALLAVGGTVQRKKKTAFSAGVFQLVLALWGFAEVVKRFIGWERVPDFKTMIAVSLFALAGNAFCLYLLQKSKSREAHMQASMIFTSNDIIVNLGVIAAGAFTLWTHSKYPDLIVGTIVFVLVGSGAWKILKLAR
;
A
#
# COMPACT_ATOMS: atom_id res chain seq x y z
N MET A 1 -29.51 -20.44 -13.80
CA MET A 1 -29.44 -19.02 -14.19
C MET A 1 -28.55 -18.30 -13.20
N MET A 2 -27.66 -17.44 -13.69
CA MET A 2 -26.80 -16.62 -12.84
C MET A 2 -27.62 -15.50 -12.22
N GLN A 3 -27.40 -15.25 -10.93
CA GLN A 3 -28.09 -14.20 -10.18
C GLN A 3 -27.06 -13.29 -9.54
N LYS A 4 -27.37 -11.99 -9.57
CA LYS A 4 -26.69 -10.97 -8.78
C LYS A 4 -27.58 -10.63 -7.61
N THR A 5 -27.08 -10.91 -6.41
CA THR A 5 -27.81 -10.65 -5.18
C THR A 5 -27.03 -9.69 -4.31
N VAL A 6 -27.70 -8.64 -3.84
CA VAL A 6 -27.10 -7.63 -2.96
C VAL A 6 -27.65 -7.82 -1.55
N PHE A 7 -26.75 -7.96 -0.60
CA PHE A 7 -27.04 -8.04 0.83
C PHE A 7 -26.52 -6.80 1.54
N ASN A 8 -27.27 -6.29 2.51
CA ASN A 8 -26.79 -5.38 3.52
C ASN A 8 -26.31 -6.19 4.72
N ILE A 9 -25.11 -5.95 5.22
CA ILE A 9 -24.54 -6.67 6.35
C ILE A 9 -24.19 -5.64 7.43
N ALA A 10 -25.11 -5.42 8.37
CA ALA A 10 -25.03 -4.28 9.27
C ALA A 10 -23.77 -4.26 10.14
N LYS A 11 -23.20 -5.43 10.43
CA LYS A 11 -21.98 -5.58 11.24
C LYS A 11 -20.67 -5.72 10.41
N MET A 12 -20.69 -5.48 9.09
CA MET A 12 -19.49 -5.56 8.26
C MET A 12 -18.72 -4.23 8.24
N ASP A 13 -18.26 -3.78 9.40
CA ASP A 13 -17.65 -2.46 9.57
C ASP A 13 -16.13 -2.46 9.52
N CYS A 14 -15.47 -3.62 9.51
CA CYS A 14 -14.03 -3.69 9.28
C CYS A 14 -13.60 -4.86 8.37
N PRO A 15 -12.33 -4.85 7.89
CA PRO A 15 -11.79 -5.91 7.03
C PRO A 15 -11.81 -7.31 7.67
N SER A 16 -11.89 -7.41 9.00
CA SER A 16 -11.98 -8.69 9.70
C SER A 16 -13.32 -9.37 9.45
N GLU A 17 -14.42 -8.63 9.46
CA GLU A 17 -15.77 -9.15 9.19
C GLU A 17 -15.95 -9.49 7.72
N GLU A 18 -15.42 -8.66 6.82
CA GLU A 18 -15.32 -8.98 5.39
C GLU A 18 -14.64 -10.35 5.19
N GLN A 19 -13.50 -10.58 5.85
CA GLN A 19 -12.75 -11.83 5.74
C GLN A 19 -13.53 -13.03 6.29
N MET A 20 -14.26 -12.87 7.40
CA MET A 20 -15.12 -13.93 7.94
C MET A 20 -16.22 -14.32 6.95
N ILE A 21 -16.81 -13.34 6.27
CA ILE A 21 -17.81 -13.56 5.23
C ILE A 21 -17.20 -14.29 4.03
N ARG A 22 -16.03 -13.84 3.53
CA ARG A 22 -15.31 -14.54 2.45
C ARG A 22 -15.01 -15.99 2.80
N MET A 23 -14.51 -16.26 4.00
CA MET A 23 -14.20 -17.63 4.44
C MET A 23 -15.44 -18.50 4.53
N LYS A 24 -16.57 -17.94 4.99
CA LYS A 24 -17.83 -18.67 5.10
C LYS A 24 -18.40 -19.04 3.72
N LEU A 25 -18.28 -18.12 2.77
CA LEU A 25 -18.77 -18.29 1.40
C LEU A 25 -17.80 -19.06 0.48
N ALA A 26 -16.52 -19.21 0.86
CA ALA A 26 -15.53 -19.95 0.08
C ALA A 26 -15.89 -21.43 -0.17
N GLY A 27 -16.77 -22.02 0.66
CA GLY A 27 -17.26 -23.39 0.49
C GLY A 27 -18.40 -23.54 -0.52
N CYS A 28 -19.01 -22.44 -0.98
CA CYS A 28 -20.16 -22.46 -1.88
C CYS A 28 -19.70 -22.50 -3.34
N ARG A 29 -19.79 -23.69 -3.97
CA ARG A 29 -19.43 -23.89 -5.38
C ARG A 29 -20.31 -23.12 -6.38
N SER A 30 -21.48 -22.67 -5.95
CA SER A 30 -22.38 -21.86 -6.76
C SER A 30 -21.96 -20.40 -6.86
N ILE A 31 -21.00 -19.92 -6.05
CA ILE A 31 -20.57 -18.52 -6.02
C ILE A 31 -19.40 -18.32 -6.99
N HIS A 32 -19.56 -17.34 -7.88
CA HIS A 32 -18.55 -16.98 -8.89
C HIS A 32 -17.73 -15.75 -8.49
N ALA A 33 -18.36 -14.76 -7.84
CA ALA A 33 -17.70 -13.55 -7.39
C ALA A 33 -18.37 -12.93 -6.17
N LEU A 34 -17.57 -12.20 -5.39
CA LEU A 34 -17.99 -11.43 -4.22
C LEU A 34 -17.36 -10.04 -4.31
N ASP A 35 -18.19 -9.01 -4.19
CA ASP A 35 -17.80 -7.61 -4.20
C ASP A 35 -18.28 -6.94 -2.90
N PHE A 36 -17.36 -6.28 -2.20
CA PHE A 36 -17.57 -5.79 -0.84
C PHE A 36 -17.42 -4.27 -0.79
N ASP A 37 -18.46 -3.60 -0.32
CA ASP A 37 -18.44 -2.19 0.01
C ASP A 37 -18.52 -2.06 1.54
N ILE A 38 -17.36 -2.05 2.21
CA ILE A 38 -17.27 -1.89 3.67
C ILE A 38 -17.90 -0.56 4.12
N PRO A 39 -17.55 0.61 3.53
CA PRO A 39 -18.19 1.87 3.91
C PRO A 39 -19.71 1.85 3.78
N GLY A 40 -20.24 1.23 2.71
CA GLY A 40 -21.67 1.09 2.47
C GLY A 40 -22.34 -0.11 3.15
N ARG A 41 -21.58 -0.97 3.84
CA ARG A 41 -22.01 -2.22 4.48
C ARG A 41 -22.76 -3.16 3.53
N ARG A 42 -22.32 -3.22 2.26
CA ARG A 42 -22.98 -4.01 1.21
C ARG A 42 -22.07 -5.11 0.68
N LEU A 43 -22.68 -6.27 0.44
CA LEU A 43 -22.07 -7.39 -0.25
C LEU A 43 -22.87 -7.70 -1.50
N THR A 44 -22.23 -7.64 -2.66
CA THR A 44 -22.78 -8.13 -3.92
C THR A 44 -22.24 -9.53 -4.19
N VAL A 45 -23.14 -10.50 -4.36
CA VAL A 45 -22.80 -11.90 -4.63
C VAL A 45 -23.30 -12.28 -6.01
N TYR A 46 -22.40 -12.81 -6.84
CA TYR A 46 -22.72 -13.42 -8.12
C TYR A 46 -22.73 -14.94 -7.94
N HIS A 47 -23.89 -15.57 -8.12
CA HIS A 47 -24.04 -16.99 -7.88
C HIS A 47 -25.02 -17.67 -8.83
N GLU A 48 -24.94 -18.99 -8.91
CA GLU A 48 -25.88 -19.84 -9.63
C GLU A 48 -26.95 -20.41 -8.70
N GLY A 49 -28.22 -20.26 -9.09
CA GLY A 49 -29.36 -20.79 -8.33
C GLY A 49 -30.01 -19.76 -7.41
N GLY A 50 -30.63 -20.23 -6.34
CA GLY A 50 -31.38 -19.39 -5.40
C GLY A 50 -30.49 -18.73 -4.35
N HIS A 51 -30.76 -17.46 -4.03
CA HIS A 51 -30.02 -16.68 -3.03
C HIS A 51 -30.18 -17.21 -1.59
N GLU A 52 -31.16 -18.08 -1.34
CA GLU A 52 -31.44 -18.68 -0.02
C GLU A 52 -30.24 -19.43 0.56
N ALA A 53 -29.48 -20.14 -0.28
CA ALA A 53 -28.31 -20.88 0.17
C ALA A 53 -27.19 -19.94 0.64
N VAL A 54 -26.97 -18.84 -0.09
CA VAL A 54 -26.00 -17.79 0.26
C VAL A 54 -26.46 -17.06 1.51
N PHE A 55 -27.74 -16.69 1.58
CA PHE A 55 -28.32 -16.00 2.73
C PHE A 55 -28.20 -16.85 4.00
N LYS A 56 -28.49 -18.15 3.95
CA LYS A 56 -28.36 -19.05 5.10
C LYS A 56 -26.92 -19.12 5.64
N GLN A 57 -25.92 -19.09 4.75
CA GLN A 57 -24.51 -19.05 5.17
C GLN A 57 -24.16 -17.72 5.84
N LEU A 58 -24.62 -16.60 5.26
CA LEU A 58 -24.42 -15.26 5.83
C LEU A 58 -25.15 -15.08 7.17
N ASP A 59 -26.38 -15.55 7.28
CA ASP A 59 -27.20 -15.45 8.49
C ASP A 59 -26.58 -16.21 9.67
N SER A 60 -25.91 -17.33 9.39
CA SER A 60 -25.19 -18.08 10.42
C SER A 60 -24.03 -17.31 11.08
N LEU A 61 -23.55 -16.22 10.46
CA LEU A 61 -22.55 -15.32 11.05
C LEU A 61 -23.16 -14.34 12.06
N LYS A 62 -24.50 -14.18 12.09
CA LYS A 62 -25.23 -13.24 12.97
C LYS A 62 -24.78 -11.77 12.80
N PHE A 63 -24.48 -11.38 11.57
CA PHE A 63 -24.08 -10.01 11.20
C PHE A 63 -25.25 -9.11 10.80
N ASP A 64 -26.47 -9.51 11.15
CA ASP A 64 -27.73 -8.83 10.82
C ASP A 64 -27.84 -8.58 9.31
N THR A 65 -27.73 -9.67 8.56
CA THR A 65 -27.78 -9.68 7.10
C THR A 65 -29.22 -9.48 6.62
N THR A 66 -29.44 -8.53 5.72
CA THR A 66 -30.73 -8.35 5.05
C THR A 66 -30.56 -8.38 3.54
N LEU A 67 -31.54 -8.96 2.84
CA LEU A 67 -31.58 -8.97 1.39
C LEU A 67 -32.05 -7.60 0.88
N ILE A 68 -31.24 -6.95 0.03
CA ILE A 68 -31.64 -5.72 -0.65
C ILE A 68 -32.36 -6.04 -1.96
N GLY A 69 -31.84 -7.00 -2.73
CA GLY A 69 -32.43 -7.40 -4.00
C GLY A 69 -31.69 -8.56 -4.66
N SER A 70 -32.39 -9.28 -5.52
CA SER A 70 -31.84 -10.37 -6.34
C SER A 70 -32.36 -10.22 -7.75
N GLU A 71 -31.47 -10.05 -8.71
CA GLU A 71 -31.80 -9.93 -10.13
C GLU A 71 -31.15 -11.07 -10.91
N ALA A 72 -31.90 -11.66 -11.85
CA ALA A 72 -31.34 -12.61 -12.79
C ALA A 72 -30.44 -11.84 -13.77
N VAL A 73 -29.23 -12.35 -13.97
CA VAL A 73 -28.26 -11.73 -14.88
C VAL A 73 -28.02 -12.70 -16.03
N ASP A 74 -28.28 -12.23 -17.24
CA ASP A 74 -28.26 -13.07 -18.46
C ASP A 74 -26.84 -13.40 -18.95
N THR A 75 -25.78 -12.82 -18.37
CA THR A 75 -24.43 -12.99 -18.90
C THR A 75 -23.37 -13.25 -17.82
N ILE A 76 -22.57 -14.29 -18.06
CA ILE A 76 -21.30 -14.64 -17.40
C ILE A 76 -20.33 -13.42 -17.33
N GLU A 77 -20.52 -12.41 -18.18
CA GLU A 77 -19.71 -11.19 -18.26
C GLU A 77 -19.66 -10.34 -16.98
N GLN A 78 -20.72 -10.27 -16.17
CA GLN A 78 -20.71 -9.41 -14.97
C GLN A 78 -19.98 -10.06 -13.78
N GLY A 79 -20.05 -11.39 -13.64
CA GLY A 79 -19.24 -12.15 -12.69
C GLY A 79 -17.76 -12.18 -13.10
N ALA A 80 -17.48 -12.30 -14.40
CA ALA A 80 -16.14 -12.18 -14.97
C ALA A 80 -15.56 -10.75 -14.84
N ALA A 81 -16.40 -9.70 -14.90
CA ALA A 81 -15.98 -8.32 -14.67
C ALA A 81 -15.56 -8.07 -13.21
N ALA A 82 -16.27 -8.62 -12.22
CA ALA A 82 -15.89 -8.52 -10.81
C ALA A 82 -14.61 -9.33 -10.49
N GLN A 83 -14.47 -10.55 -11.01
CA GLN A 83 -13.20 -11.29 -10.94
C GLN A 83 -12.06 -10.58 -11.69
N GLY A 84 -12.37 -9.97 -12.84
CA GLY A 84 -11.44 -9.19 -13.64
C GLY A 84 -10.94 -7.93 -12.92
N GLN A 85 -11.82 -7.26 -12.15
CA GLN A 85 -11.48 -6.11 -11.33
C GLN A 85 -10.49 -6.49 -10.22
N GLY A 86 -10.76 -7.55 -9.45
CA GLY A 86 -9.82 -8.01 -8.40
C GLY A 86 -8.47 -8.47 -8.97
N LYS A 87 -8.45 -9.07 -10.17
CA LYS A 87 -7.21 -9.45 -10.86
C LYS A 87 -6.44 -8.23 -11.38
N ALA A 88 -7.14 -7.24 -11.94
CA ALA A 88 -6.55 -6.01 -12.44
C ALA A 88 -5.98 -5.16 -11.30
N GLU A 89 -6.68 -5.08 -10.17
CA GLU A 89 -6.22 -4.38 -8.98
C GLU A 89 -4.98 -5.03 -8.38
N ARG A 90 -4.98 -6.36 -8.25
CA ARG A 90 -3.80 -7.12 -7.80
C ARG A 90 -2.61 -6.94 -8.75
N ALA A 91 -2.85 -6.90 -10.06
CA ALA A 91 -1.80 -6.64 -11.04
C ALA A 91 -1.23 -5.21 -10.91
N LEU A 92 -2.10 -4.22 -10.68
CA LEU A 92 -1.71 -2.83 -10.45
C LEU A 92 -0.86 -2.70 -9.17
N LEU A 93 -1.32 -3.27 -8.05
CA LEU A 93 -0.56 -3.26 -6.79
C LEU A 93 0.82 -3.95 -6.95
N TRP A 94 0.91 -5.01 -7.77
CA TRP A 94 2.20 -5.62 -8.10
C TRP A 94 3.10 -4.72 -8.94
N GLN A 95 2.53 -3.96 -9.88
CA GLN A 95 3.29 -2.97 -10.66
C GLN A 95 3.84 -1.87 -9.76
N VAL A 96 3.01 -1.28 -8.90
CA VAL A 96 3.44 -0.22 -7.97
C VAL A 96 4.48 -0.76 -6.98
N LEU A 97 4.27 -1.96 -6.43
CA LEU A 97 5.26 -2.63 -5.57
C LEU A 97 6.60 -2.80 -6.28
N ALA A 98 6.60 -3.28 -7.52
CA ALA A 98 7.83 -3.52 -8.27
C ALA A 98 8.57 -2.21 -8.57
N ILE A 99 7.83 -1.14 -8.88
CA ILE A 99 8.41 0.18 -9.13
C ILE A 99 9.03 0.75 -7.85
N ASN A 100 8.32 0.73 -6.71
CA ASN A 100 8.87 1.20 -5.43
C ASN A 100 10.08 0.38 -4.99
N LEU A 101 10.07 -0.95 -5.17
CA LEU A 101 11.25 -1.77 -4.86
C LEU A 101 12.45 -1.41 -5.74
N PHE A 102 12.21 -1.16 -7.03
CA PHE A 102 13.28 -0.75 -7.94
C PHE A 102 13.91 0.58 -7.51
N PHE A 103 13.07 1.57 -7.18
CA PHE A 103 13.56 2.87 -6.71
C PHE A 103 14.23 2.78 -5.34
N PHE A 104 13.72 1.97 -4.41
CA PHE A 104 14.42 1.67 -3.15
C PHE A 104 15.87 1.26 -3.38
N PHE A 105 16.12 0.28 -4.26
CA PHE A 105 17.50 -0.16 -4.52
C PHE A 105 18.33 0.92 -5.23
N LEU A 106 17.74 1.60 -6.21
CA LEU A 106 18.41 2.68 -6.93
C LEU A 106 18.84 3.80 -5.98
N GLU A 107 17.92 4.30 -5.17
CA GLU A 107 18.13 5.41 -4.24
C GLU A 107 19.01 5.01 -3.05
N ALA A 108 18.89 3.78 -2.54
CA ALA A 108 19.76 3.31 -1.47
C ALA A 108 21.22 3.26 -1.95
N VAL A 109 21.47 2.65 -3.12
CA VAL A 109 22.82 2.55 -3.69
C VAL A 109 23.36 3.94 -4.05
N SER A 110 22.56 4.76 -4.76
CA SER A 110 22.95 6.11 -5.13
C SER A 110 23.14 7.02 -3.92
N GLY A 111 22.34 6.87 -2.86
CA GLY A 111 22.45 7.64 -1.63
C GLY A 111 23.74 7.34 -0.87
N VAL A 112 24.14 6.07 -0.77
CA VAL A 112 25.45 5.71 -0.21
C VAL A 112 26.59 6.27 -1.07
N LEU A 113 26.54 6.10 -2.39
CA LEU A 113 27.60 6.53 -3.30
C LEU A 113 27.74 8.06 -3.37
N ALA A 114 26.62 8.78 -3.38
CA ALA A 114 26.57 10.24 -3.40
C ALA A 114 26.79 10.86 -2.01
N GLY A 115 26.74 10.07 -0.94
CA GLY A 115 26.79 10.54 0.43
C GLY A 115 25.54 11.33 0.87
N SER A 116 24.41 11.17 0.19
CA SER A 116 23.16 11.91 0.46
C SER A 116 22.29 11.16 1.46
N MET A 117 21.99 11.84 2.57
CA MET A 117 21.04 11.36 3.57
C MET A 117 19.60 11.53 3.13
N GLY A 118 19.30 12.52 2.30
CA GLY A 118 17.99 12.67 1.67
C GLY A 118 17.60 11.46 0.83
N LEU A 119 18.48 11.05 -0.11
CA LEU A 119 18.26 9.84 -0.93
C LEU A 119 18.16 8.57 -0.10
N LEU A 120 19.01 8.42 0.93
CA LEU A 120 18.94 7.26 1.82
C LEU A 120 17.62 7.22 2.58
N ALA A 121 17.15 8.36 3.08
CA ALA A 121 15.88 8.45 3.80
C ALA A 121 14.69 8.14 2.88
N ASP A 122 14.69 8.72 1.67
CA ASP A 122 13.68 8.47 0.62
C ASP A 122 13.60 6.97 0.28
N SER A 123 14.75 6.31 0.11
CA SER A 123 14.80 4.87 -0.14
C SER A 123 14.15 4.05 1.00
N LEU A 124 14.34 4.44 2.26
CA LEU A 124 13.70 3.73 3.37
C LEU A 124 12.19 3.97 3.46
N ASP A 125 11.71 5.12 2.98
CA ASP A 125 10.27 5.39 2.85
C ASP A 125 9.66 4.52 1.75
N MET A 126 10.33 4.42 0.59
CA MET A 126 9.97 3.49 -0.48
C MET A 126 9.90 2.04 -0.03
N LEU A 127 10.82 1.63 0.86
CA LEU A 127 10.81 0.29 1.47
C LEU A 127 9.62 0.13 2.43
N ALA A 128 9.26 1.18 3.17
CA ALA A 128 8.09 1.19 4.03
C ALA A 128 6.80 0.97 3.25
N ASP A 129 6.63 1.74 2.18
CA ASP A 129 5.46 1.68 1.33
C ASP A 129 5.38 0.35 0.59
N SER A 130 6.53 -0.18 0.15
CA SER A 130 6.62 -1.54 -0.39
C SER A 130 6.16 -2.60 0.60
N ALA A 131 6.50 -2.46 1.90
CA ALA A 131 6.00 -3.36 2.93
C ALA A 131 4.48 -3.24 3.09
N VAL A 132 3.92 -2.03 3.03
CA VAL A 132 2.47 -1.80 3.08
C VAL A 132 1.78 -2.41 1.85
N TYR A 133 2.31 -2.22 0.64
CA TYR A 133 1.78 -2.82 -0.59
C TYR A 133 1.87 -4.34 -0.57
N ALA A 134 2.98 -4.90 -0.11
CA ALA A 134 3.12 -6.35 0.06
C ALA A 134 2.09 -6.87 1.07
N LEU A 135 1.83 -6.16 2.16
CA LEU A 135 0.79 -6.53 3.12
C LEU A 135 -0.62 -6.44 2.52
N ALA A 136 -0.92 -5.41 1.72
CA ALA A 136 -2.17 -5.29 0.99
C ALA A 136 -2.36 -6.45 -0.02
N LEU A 137 -1.32 -6.81 -0.78
CA LEU A 137 -1.33 -7.96 -1.68
C LEU A 137 -1.50 -9.29 -0.94
N LEU A 138 -0.87 -9.45 0.23
CA LEU A 138 -1.01 -10.64 1.08
C LEU A 138 -2.38 -10.71 1.77
N ALA A 139 -3.04 -9.56 2.00
CA ALA A 139 -4.41 -9.49 2.52
C ALA A 139 -5.37 -10.31 1.64
N VAL A 140 -5.16 -10.29 0.32
CA VAL A 140 -5.99 -10.94 -0.72
C VAL A 140 -5.87 -12.48 -0.77
N GLY A 141 -5.00 -13.15 0.01
CA GLY A 141 -4.90 -14.63 -0.09
C GLY A 141 -4.26 -15.43 1.05
N GLY A 142 -3.76 -14.80 2.13
CA GLY A 142 -3.07 -15.52 3.24
C GLY A 142 -3.90 -15.77 4.51
N THR A 143 -3.43 -16.65 5.40
CA THR A 143 -3.98 -16.84 6.75
C THR A 143 -3.58 -15.70 7.70
N VAL A 144 -4.49 -15.30 8.61
CA VAL A 144 -4.32 -14.14 9.52
C VAL A 144 -3.03 -14.22 10.38
N GLN A 145 -2.64 -15.41 10.86
CA GLN A 145 -1.41 -15.58 11.65
C GLN A 145 -0.11 -15.42 10.86
N ARG A 146 -0.05 -15.88 9.60
CA ARG A 146 1.13 -15.67 8.74
C ARG A 146 1.30 -14.19 8.40
N LYS A 147 0.18 -13.49 8.15
CA LYS A 147 0.13 -12.04 7.89
C LYS A 147 0.75 -11.23 9.02
N LYS A 148 0.39 -11.55 10.28
CA LYS A 148 0.86 -10.84 11.47
C LYS A 148 2.38 -10.99 11.70
N LYS A 149 2.94 -12.19 11.52
CA LYS A 149 4.38 -12.44 11.67
C LYS A 149 5.22 -11.75 10.58
N THR A 150 4.78 -11.78 9.33
CA THR A 150 5.48 -11.11 8.22
C THR A 150 5.46 -9.59 8.38
N ALA A 151 4.29 -9.02 8.72
CA ALA A 151 4.16 -7.58 9.00
C ALA A 151 5.08 -7.13 10.14
N PHE A 152 5.09 -7.90 11.24
CA PHE A 152 5.96 -7.61 12.38
C PHE A 152 7.43 -7.65 12.00
N SER A 153 7.86 -8.68 11.24
CA SER A 153 9.26 -8.81 10.82
C SER A 153 9.70 -7.67 9.91
N ALA A 154 8.85 -7.27 8.95
CA ALA A 154 9.10 -6.13 8.07
C ALA A 154 9.18 -4.81 8.85
N GLY A 155 8.25 -4.58 9.80
CA GLY A 155 8.26 -3.40 10.65
C GLY A 155 9.50 -3.32 11.56
N VAL A 156 9.97 -4.45 12.12
CA VAL A 156 11.21 -4.49 12.92
C VAL A 156 12.41 -4.17 12.04
N PHE A 157 12.51 -4.80 10.87
CA PHE A 157 13.61 -4.58 9.93
C PHE A 157 13.71 -3.10 9.53
N GLN A 158 12.58 -2.50 9.15
CA GLN A 158 12.49 -1.10 8.78
C GLN A 158 12.83 -0.16 9.95
N LEU A 159 12.36 -0.45 11.17
CA LEU A 159 12.69 0.35 12.35
C LEU A 159 14.20 0.34 12.64
N VAL A 160 14.86 -0.81 12.50
CA VAL A 160 16.31 -0.93 12.65
C VAL A 160 17.04 -0.07 11.61
N LEU A 161 16.63 -0.14 10.34
CA LEU A 161 17.22 0.67 9.27
C LEU A 161 16.99 2.17 9.49
N ALA A 162 15.80 2.58 9.92
CA ALA A 162 15.49 3.98 10.19
C ALA A 162 16.32 4.53 11.36
N LEU A 163 16.47 3.77 12.44
CA LEU A 163 17.32 4.15 13.58
C LEU A 163 18.79 4.24 13.18
N TRP A 164 19.28 3.31 12.38
CA TRP A 164 20.66 3.33 11.87
C TRP A 164 20.90 4.54 10.95
N GLY A 165 20.01 4.78 9.98
CA GLY A 165 20.09 5.94 9.09
C GLY A 165 20.02 7.26 9.86
N PHE A 166 19.12 7.37 10.84
CA PHE A 166 19.03 8.55 11.70
C PHE A 166 20.30 8.77 12.54
N ALA A 167 20.88 7.72 13.10
CA ALA A 167 22.14 7.83 13.83
C ALA A 167 23.29 8.32 12.93
N GLU A 168 23.33 7.85 11.69
CA GLU A 168 24.29 8.32 10.69
C GLU A 168 24.06 9.81 10.37
N VAL A 169 22.80 10.25 10.17
CA VAL A 169 22.47 11.69 10.01
C VAL A 169 22.99 12.54 11.16
N VAL A 170 22.75 12.14 12.41
CA VAL A 170 23.22 12.87 13.60
C VAL A 170 24.75 12.95 13.63
N LYS A 171 25.43 11.84 13.31
CA LYS A 171 26.88 11.79 13.21
C LYS A 171 27.38 12.73 12.09
N ARG A 172 26.72 12.77 10.94
CA ARG A 172 27.06 13.66 9.81
C ARG A 172 26.81 15.13 10.15
N PHE A 173 25.86 15.44 11.01
CA PHE A 173 25.62 16.81 11.50
C PHE A 173 26.78 17.33 12.36
N ILE A 174 27.34 16.48 13.24
CA ILE A 174 28.40 16.87 14.18
C ILE A 174 29.80 16.72 13.56
N GLY A 175 29.98 15.76 12.65
CA GLY A 175 31.24 15.45 12.01
C GLY A 175 31.61 16.39 10.85
N TRP A 176 32.85 16.25 10.36
CA TRP A 176 33.35 16.92 9.17
C TRP A 176 33.28 15.93 8.02
N GLU A 177 32.19 16.01 7.25
CA GLU A 177 31.87 15.03 6.21
C GLU A 177 31.64 15.77 4.90
N ARG A 178 31.90 15.09 3.78
CA ARG A 178 31.88 15.71 2.46
C ARG A 178 30.47 16.15 2.09
N VAL A 179 30.40 17.24 1.32
CA VAL A 179 29.17 17.70 0.69
C VAL A 179 28.66 16.60 -0.26
N PRO A 180 27.37 16.24 -0.23
CA PRO A 180 26.86 15.20 -1.10
C PRO A 180 26.94 15.60 -2.58
N ASP A 181 27.04 14.60 -3.45
CA ASP A 181 27.01 14.83 -4.89
C ASP A 181 25.60 15.25 -5.34
N PHE A 182 25.39 16.57 -5.40
CA PHE A 182 24.12 17.18 -5.79
C PHE A 182 23.64 16.74 -7.19
N LYS A 183 24.56 16.38 -8.12
CA LYS A 183 24.15 15.95 -9.48
C LYS A 183 23.46 14.61 -9.41
N THR A 184 24.07 13.66 -8.71
CA THR A 184 23.50 12.33 -8.48
C THR A 184 22.20 12.44 -7.70
N MET A 185 22.18 13.26 -6.65
CA MET A 185 20.99 13.52 -5.83
C MET A 185 19.79 14.00 -6.66
N ILE A 186 19.97 15.08 -7.44
CA ILE A 186 18.88 15.64 -8.27
C ILE A 186 18.48 14.66 -9.38
N ALA A 187 19.45 14.04 -10.07
CA ALA A 187 19.17 13.16 -11.19
C ALA A 187 18.36 11.92 -10.76
N VAL A 188 18.75 11.28 -9.66
CA VAL A 188 18.06 10.11 -9.12
C VAL A 188 16.67 10.48 -8.60
N SER A 189 16.57 11.59 -7.84
CA SER A 189 15.28 12.05 -7.31
C SER A 189 14.29 12.45 -8.40
N LEU A 190 14.75 13.01 -9.52
CA LEU A 190 13.91 13.28 -10.69
C LEU A 190 13.40 11.98 -11.32
N PHE A 191 14.23 10.95 -11.37
CA PHE A 191 13.84 9.65 -11.91
C PHE A 191 12.82 8.96 -11.00
N ALA A 192 13.03 9.01 -9.67
CA ALA A 192 12.08 8.51 -8.67
C ALA A 192 10.75 9.27 -8.72
N LEU A 193 10.80 10.60 -8.81
CA LEU A 193 9.61 11.43 -8.99
C LEU A 193 8.80 11.05 -10.24
N ALA A 194 9.47 10.78 -11.37
CA ALA A 194 8.78 10.31 -12.57
C ALA A 194 8.13 8.93 -12.37
N GLY A 195 8.82 8.03 -11.66
CA GLY A 195 8.30 6.72 -11.27
C GLY A 195 7.06 6.81 -10.39
N ASN A 196 7.09 7.64 -9.34
CA ASN A 196 5.98 7.85 -8.42
C ASN A 196 4.82 8.58 -9.08
N ALA A 197 5.08 9.58 -9.93
CA ALA A 197 4.05 10.23 -10.72
C ALA A 197 3.34 9.23 -11.66
N PHE A 198 4.09 8.30 -12.26
CA PHE A 198 3.52 7.23 -13.07
C PHE A 198 2.70 6.26 -12.23
N CYS A 199 3.17 5.86 -11.05
CA CYS A 199 2.40 5.02 -10.12
C CYS A 199 1.10 5.70 -9.70
N LEU A 200 1.15 6.99 -9.34
CA LEU A 200 -0.02 7.78 -8.96
C LEU A 200 -1.02 7.87 -10.12
N TYR A 201 -0.54 8.08 -11.35
CA TYR A 201 -1.38 8.08 -12.55
C TYR A 201 -2.07 6.72 -12.75
N LEU A 202 -1.34 5.60 -12.60
CA LEU A 202 -1.93 4.26 -12.70
C LEU A 202 -3.00 4.03 -11.62
N LEU A 203 -2.72 4.43 -10.38
CA LEU A 203 -3.64 4.31 -9.25
C LEU A 203 -4.91 5.16 -9.47
N GLN A 204 -4.77 6.40 -9.93
CA GLN A 204 -5.91 7.28 -10.22
C GLN A 204 -6.79 6.78 -11.37
N LYS A 205 -6.19 6.09 -12.33
CA LYS A 205 -6.93 5.47 -13.44
C LYS A 205 -7.77 4.27 -12.95
N SER A 206 -7.37 3.64 -11.85
CA SER A 206 -8.20 2.62 -11.19
C SER A 206 -9.44 3.27 -10.58
N LYS A 207 -10.63 2.80 -10.95
CA LYS A 207 -11.91 3.28 -10.37
C LYS A 207 -12.20 2.67 -8.99
N SER A 208 -11.26 1.90 -8.42
CA SER A 208 -11.44 1.23 -7.12
C SER A 208 -11.47 2.27 -5.99
N ARG A 209 -12.48 2.16 -5.12
CA ARG A 209 -12.63 3.00 -3.92
C ARG A 209 -12.20 2.28 -2.64
N GLU A 210 -11.61 1.10 -2.75
CA GLU A 210 -11.18 0.30 -1.61
C GLU A 210 -10.16 1.06 -0.75
N ALA A 211 -10.21 0.83 0.56
CA ALA A 211 -9.42 1.59 1.53
C ALA A 211 -7.91 1.46 1.30
N HIS A 212 -7.40 0.28 0.90
CA HIS A 212 -5.99 0.10 0.57
C HIS A 212 -5.58 0.82 -0.73
N MET A 213 -6.49 1.01 -1.68
CA MET A 213 -6.21 1.82 -2.88
C MET A 213 -6.10 3.31 -2.55
N GLN A 214 -6.97 3.81 -1.68
CA GLN A 214 -6.87 5.18 -1.18
C GLN A 214 -5.60 5.40 -0.36
N ALA A 215 -5.27 4.46 0.53
CA ALA A 215 -4.01 4.49 1.25
C ALA A 215 -2.81 4.50 0.29
N SER A 216 -2.85 3.66 -0.75
CA SER A 216 -1.79 3.59 -1.76
C SER A 216 -1.57 4.92 -2.48
N MET A 217 -2.64 5.64 -2.85
CA MET A 217 -2.54 6.97 -3.46
C MET A 217 -1.94 8.00 -2.50
N ILE A 218 -2.26 7.94 -1.21
CA ILE A 218 -1.71 8.84 -0.19
C ILE A 218 -0.20 8.62 -0.06
N PHE A 219 0.23 7.36 0.04
CA PHE A 219 1.63 6.97 0.14
C PHE A 219 2.44 7.44 -1.09
N THR A 220 2.00 7.10 -2.30
CA THR A 220 2.67 7.57 -3.53
C THR A 220 2.66 9.11 -3.66
N SER A 221 1.64 9.80 -3.16
CA SER A 221 1.63 11.28 -3.16
C SER A 221 2.64 11.86 -2.17
N ASN A 222 2.85 11.20 -1.02
CA ASN A 222 3.88 11.60 -0.08
C ASN A 222 5.28 11.38 -0.68
N ASP A 223 5.52 10.26 -1.37
CA ASP A 223 6.79 10.01 -2.05
C ASP A 223 7.15 11.15 -3.01
N ILE A 224 6.19 11.63 -3.82
CA ILE A 224 6.40 12.78 -4.71
C ILE A 224 6.84 14.03 -3.93
N ILE A 225 6.23 14.30 -2.77
CA ILE A 225 6.60 15.44 -1.92
C ILE A 225 8.03 15.25 -1.38
N VAL A 226 8.39 14.04 -0.95
CA VAL A 226 9.73 13.70 -0.47
C VAL A 226 10.75 13.88 -1.60
N ASN A 227 10.54 13.30 -2.78
CA ASN A 227 11.45 13.47 -3.91
C ASN A 227 11.62 14.95 -4.30
N LEU A 228 10.55 15.75 -4.28
CA LEU A 228 10.64 17.20 -4.49
C LEU A 228 11.49 17.89 -3.41
N GLY A 229 11.35 17.47 -2.16
CA GLY A 229 12.18 17.92 -1.05
C GLY A 229 13.65 17.59 -1.26
N VAL A 230 13.97 16.37 -1.72
CA VAL A 230 15.34 15.94 -2.04
C VAL A 230 15.89 16.72 -3.24
N ILE A 231 15.10 16.94 -4.30
CA ILE A 231 15.50 17.79 -5.44
C ILE A 231 15.82 19.22 -4.97
N ALA A 232 14.96 19.80 -4.13
CA ALA A 232 15.18 21.13 -3.56
C ALA A 232 16.44 21.16 -2.70
N ALA A 233 16.66 20.17 -1.84
CA ALA A 233 17.88 20.05 -1.04
C ALA A 233 19.13 19.91 -1.91
N GLY A 234 19.08 19.17 -3.01
CA GLY A 234 20.16 19.09 -3.99
C GLY A 234 20.46 20.45 -4.65
N ALA A 235 19.42 21.20 -5.03
CA ALA A 235 19.56 22.54 -5.60
C ALA A 235 20.14 23.54 -4.59
N PHE A 236 19.69 23.49 -3.33
CA PHE A 236 20.26 24.32 -2.25
C PHE A 236 21.69 23.89 -1.90
N THR A 237 22.02 22.61 -1.96
CA THR A 237 23.38 22.11 -1.77
C THR A 237 24.31 22.63 -2.86
N LEU A 238 23.84 22.66 -4.11
CA LEU A 238 24.56 23.29 -5.23
C LEU A 238 24.80 24.78 -4.97
N TRP A 239 23.80 25.52 -4.50
CA TRP A 239 23.92 26.96 -4.29
C TRP A 239 24.75 27.34 -3.06
N THR A 240 24.58 26.63 -1.96
CA THR A 240 25.22 26.94 -0.66
C THR A 240 26.56 26.23 -0.46
N HIS A 241 26.90 25.26 -1.33
CA HIS A 241 28.04 24.35 -1.17
C HIS A 241 28.11 23.70 0.22
N SER A 242 26.94 23.44 0.81
CA SER A 242 26.81 22.96 2.18
C SER A 242 25.99 21.68 2.22
N LYS A 243 26.33 20.79 3.17
CA LYS A 243 25.64 19.52 3.40
C LYS A 243 24.32 19.68 4.19
N TYR A 244 24.10 20.81 4.86
CA TYR A 244 22.96 20.99 5.74
C TYR A 244 21.59 20.86 5.06
N PRO A 245 21.35 21.33 3.82
CA PRO A 245 20.06 21.14 3.15
C PRO A 245 19.67 19.67 3.03
N ASP A 246 20.60 18.82 2.60
CA ASP A 246 20.39 17.36 2.49
C ASP A 246 20.15 16.71 3.87
N LEU A 247 20.95 17.08 4.87
CA LEU A 247 20.80 16.53 6.21
C LEU A 247 19.47 16.91 6.88
N ILE A 248 18.98 18.15 6.67
CA ILE A 248 17.68 18.61 7.19
C ILE A 248 16.55 17.80 6.55
N VAL A 249 16.55 17.67 5.22
CA VAL A 249 15.53 16.88 4.52
C VAL A 249 15.60 15.41 4.94
N GLY A 250 16.78 14.82 4.97
CA GLY A 250 16.98 13.44 5.45
C GLY A 250 16.45 13.25 6.88
N THR A 251 16.72 14.19 7.78
CA THR A 251 16.20 14.15 9.17
C THR A 251 14.68 14.10 9.20
N ILE A 252 14.01 14.99 8.45
CA ILE A 252 12.55 15.05 8.40
C ILE A 252 11.99 13.72 7.89
N VAL A 253 12.54 13.20 6.80
CA VAL A 253 12.06 11.96 6.18
C VAL A 253 12.30 10.76 7.10
N PHE A 254 13.48 10.61 7.72
CA PHE A 254 13.74 9.52 8.67
C PHE A 254 12.77 9.53 9.86
N VAL A 255 12.37 10.71 10.37
CA VAL A 255 11.37 10.82 11.45
C VAL A 255 10.00 10.33 10.97
N LEU A 256 9.60 10.66 9.73
CA LEU A 256 8.36 10.17 9.13
C LEU A 256 8.39 8.64 8.97
N VAL A 257 9.47 8.09 8.39
CA VAL A 257 9.67 6.65 8.19
C VAL A 257 9.64 5.89 9.52
N GLY A 258 10.36 6.39 10.53
CA GLY A 258 10.38 5.79 11.88
C GLY A 258 8.99 5.79 12.53
N SER A 259 8.23 6.86 12.34
CA SER A 259 6.84 6.95 12.80
C SER A 259 5.92 5.96 12.06
N GLY A 260 6.14 5.76 10.76
CA GLY A 260 5.46 4.76 9.94
C GLY A 260 5.74 3.33 10.42
N ALA A 261 7.01 2.98 10.59
CA ALA A 261 7.45 1.67 11.09
C ALA A 261 6.81 1.35 12.46
N TRP A 262 6.78 2.32 13.37
CA TRP A 262 6.15 2.17 14.69
C TRP A 262 4.64 1.88 14.60
N LYS A 263 3.92 2.57 13.70
CA LYS A 263 2.49 2.30 13.45
C LYS A 263 2.28 0.89 12.93
N ILE A 264 3.10 0.43 11.98
CA ILE A 264 3.04 -0.94 11.43
C ILE A 264 3.24 -1.97 12.54
N LEU A 265 4.25 -1.77 13.40
CA LEU A 265 4.51 -2.65 14.54
C LEU A 265 3.34 -2.72 15.52
N LYS A 266 2.68 -1.59 15.78
CA LYS A 266 1.50 -1.53 16.67
C LYS A 266 0.30 -2.26 16.06
N LEU A 267 0.09 -2.15 14.75
CA LEU A 267 -0.95 -2.87 14.01
C LEU A 267 -0.67 -4.38 13.92
N ALA A 268 0.60 -4.78 13.88
CA ALA A 268 1.03 -6.17 13.82
C ALA A 268 1.11 -6.86 15.19
N ARG A 269 0.81 -6.17 16.29
CA ARG A 269 0.83 -6.71 17.66
C ARG A 269 -0.51 -7.25 18.11
#